data_AF-A0A517DYS3-F1
#
_entry.id   AF-A0A517DYS3-F1
#
_cell.length_a   1.000
_cell.length_b   1.000
_cell.length_c   1.000
_cell.angle_alpha   90.00
_cell.angle_beta   90.00
_cell.angle_gamma   90.00
#
_symmetry.space_group_name_H-M   'P 1'
#
loop_
_entity.id
_entity.type
_entity.pdbx_description
1 polymer ?
#
loop_
_entity_poly.entity_id
_entity_poly.type
_entity_poly.pdbx_seq_one_letter_code
_entity_poly.pdbx_strand_id
1 'polypeptide(L)'
;MDKFCEVVRHKEYTLGGLTLEECIDLANELKVRVSDIVIEEAMAVNKMSREEVTSSVLAAFSHNLYAMEIGLTSGKSLLMGTVGQDLADEEVCLIDDQFINKALKYTLSAQVGNHVVGLMPCAGTGDACTYTGVVKTLLDMLEDQQETARLVALMVKIGCIFRAGKSSTGCNMEGFGAGAAATAAVIAEMLEATPHQVGQAVTLALSPTIANPCTPRAMVSGLCATHLGGGILMGHLAANLVVKTTIPVSVPPDVMIAMAAAVHPLSAREVVPIVSRYMEPFFNTNEAVEQYIKPAIKARDTARIHTVLAQARTEARILADQANSIIKPFGDAVVGGSSQAVGLPANTARIAHELAQGEITGVKIELYPELFARRGINIPGILMAAVHGAANDNAGLYRDIMNQVLNSGLKIEIAETNEPQVQRVTIYATGKNSMITVLSRGGRRLIIKEAVPSVAEARAAARKLNIDVVD
;
A
#
# COMPACT_ATOMS: atom_id res chain seq x y z
N MET A 1 -9.08 33.32 -12.36
CA MET A 1 -8.68 33.11 -13.77
C MET A 1 -7.42 33.87 -14.19
N ASP A 2 -7.41 35.20 -14.36
CA ASP A 2 -6.21 35.90 -14.86
C ASP A 2 -4.97 35.70 -13.96
N LYS A 3 -5.17 35.84 -12.65
CA LYS A 3 -4.14 35.56 -11.63
C LYS A 3 -3.65 34.10 -11.66
N PHE A 4 -4.55 33.14 -11.90
CA PHE A 4 -4.18 31.72 -12.01
C PHE A 4 -3.30 31.47 -13.23
N CYS A 5 -3.71 31.97 -14.40
CA CYS A 5 -2.94 31.85 -15.63
C CYS A 5 -1.57 32.55 -15.53
N GLU A 6 -1.49 33.67 -14.82
CA GLU A 6 -0.22 34.37 -14.55
C GLU A 6 0.73 33.52 -13.70
N VAL A 7 0.26 32.97 -12.57
CA VAL A 7 1.08 32.12 -11.70
C VAL A 7 1.52 30.84 -12.40
N VAL A 8 0.64 30.18 -13.15
CA VAL A 8 0.99 28.99 -13.95
C VAL A 8 2.13 29.28 -14.92
N ARG A 9 2.09 30.42 -15.63
CA ARG A 9 3.18 30.83 -16.53
C ARG A 9 4.45 31.17 -15.78
N HIS A 10 4.36 31.88 -14.66
CA HIS A 10 5.50 32.25 -13.84
C HIS A 10 6.25 31.04 -13.27
N LYS A 11 5.52 29.98 -12.90
CA LYS A 11 6.09 28.70 -12.42
C LYS A 11 6.53 27.75 -13.55
N GLU A 12 6.35 28.15 -14.81
CA GLU A 12 6.64 27.32 -15.98
C GLU A 12 5.85 25.98 -16.01
N TYR A 13 4.68 25.96 -15.39
CA TYR A 13 3.80 24.79 -15.40
C TYR A 13 3.00 24.68 -16.70
N THR A 14 2.65 23.45 -17.08
CA THR A 14 1.92 23.19 -18.33
C THR A 14 0.41 23.26 -18.09
N LEU A 15 -0.23 24.31 -18.60
CA LEU A 15 -1.68 24.46 -18.54
C LEU A 15 -2.40 23.30 -19.25
N GLY A 16 -3.32 22.63 -18.56
CA GLY A 16 -4.04 21.45 -19.05
C GLY A 16 -3.29 20.12 -18.85
N GLY A 17 -2.09 20.19 -18.28
CA GLY A 17 -1.26 19.05 -17.92
C GLY A 17 -0.76 19.11 -16.48
N LEU A 18 -1.42 19.89 -15.61
CA LEU A 18 -0.93 20.06 -14.23
C LEU A 18 -0.88 18.71 -13.51
N THR A 19 0.20 18.44 -12.79
CA THR A 19 0.25 17.30 -11.87
C THR A 19 -0.55 17.56 -10.59
N LEU A 20 -0.71 16.56 -9.73
CA LEU A 20 -1.42 16.77 -8.46
C LEU A 20 -0.60 17.66 -7.53
N GLU A 21 0.71 17.48 -7.47
CA GLU A 21 1.61 18.34 -6.69
C GLU A 21 1.62 19.78 -7.20
N GLU A 22 1.61 20.01 -8.51
CA GLU A 22 1.49 21.36 -9.09
C GLU A 22 0.13 22.00 -8.73
N CYS A 23 -0.97 21.25 -8.76
CA CYS A 23 -2.26 21.75 -8.28
C CYS A 23 -2.22 22.15 -6.80
N ILE A 24 -1.53 21.36 -5.96
CA ILE A 24 -1.36 21.64 -4.52
C ILE A 24 -0.50 22.88 -4.29
N ASP A 25 0.60 23.02 -5.03
CA ASP A 25 1.49 24.18 -4.93
C ASP A 25 0.75 25.47 -5.31
N LEU A 26 0.03 25.45 -6.44
CA LEU A 26 -0.81 26.58 -6.88
C LEU A 26 -1.90 26.92 -5.86
N ALA A 27 -2.57 25.92 -5.29
CA ALA A 27 -3.59 26.12 -4.26
C ALA A 27 -3.00 26.80 -3.01
N ASN A 28 -1.81 26.37 -2.58
CA ASN A 28 -1.08 26.97 -1.46
C ASN A 28 -0.66 28.42 -1.74
N GLU A 29 -0.21 28.73 -2.95
CA GLU A 29 0.20 30.09 -3.33
C GLU A 29 -1.00 31.03 -3.44
N LEU A 30 -2.07 30.57 -4.08
CA LEU A 30 -3.27 31.36 -4.33
C LEU A 30 -4.22 31.42 -3.12
N LYS A 31 -3.95 30.65 -2.06
CA LYS A 31 -4.77 30.55 -0.84
C LYS A 31 -6.21 30.10 -1.13
N VAL A 32 -6.32 29.09 -1.99
CA VAL A 32 -7.59 28.44 -2.39
C VAL A 32 -7.49 26.94 -2.17
N ARG A 33 -8.59 26.20 -2.37
CA ARG A 33 -8.57 24.74 -2.27
C ARG A 33 -7.96 24.11 -3.53
N VAL A 34 -7.54 22.85 -3.46
CA VAL A 34 -6.99 22.13 -4.62
C VAL A 34 -8.07 21.96 -5.68
N SER A 35 -9.31 21.68 -5.27
CA SER A 35 -10.48 21.61 -6.15
C SER A 35 -10.72 22.88 -6.98
N ASP A 36 -10.40 24.07 -6.44
CA ASP A 36 -10.55 25.32 -7.19
C ASP A 36 -9.54 25.40 -8.33
N ILE A 37 -8.29 24.99 -8.09
CA ILE A 37 -7.24 24.96 -9.11
C ILE A 37 -7.61 23.99 -10.24
N VAL A 38 -8.16 22.82 -9.89
CA VAL A 38 -8.61 21.83 -10.88
C VAL A 38 -9.71 22.40 -11.78
N ILE A 39 -10.69 23.12 -11.21
CA ILE A 39 -11.74 23.77 -11.98
C ILE A 39 -11.18 24.91 -12.81
N GLU A 40 -10.29 25.75 -12.26
CA GLU A 40 -9.70 26.87 -13.00
C GLU A 40 -8.86 26.40 -14.19
N GLU A 41 -8.11 25.30 -14.05
CA GLU A 41 -7.42 24.65 -15.16
C GLU A 41 -8.41 24.23 -16.25
N ALA A 42 -9.48 23.52 -15.88
CA ALA A 42 -10.49 23.05 -16.83
C ALA A 42 -11.19 24.20 -17.56
N MET A 43 -11.53 25.27 -16.84
CA MET A 43 -12.11 26.50 -17.41
C MET A 43 -11.16 27.14 -18.42
N ALA A 44 -9.88 27.30 -18.05
CA ALA A 44 -8.87 27.94 -18.90
C ALA A 44 -8.60 27.15 -20.19
N VAL A 45 -8.48 25.82 -20.08
CA VAL A 45 -8.17 24.92 -21.21
C VAL A 45 -9.35 24.82 -22.17
N ASN A 46 -10.57 24.66 -21.65
CA ASN A 46 -11.76 24.42 -22.46
C ASN A 46 -12.52 25.70 -22.81
N LYS A 47 -12.09 26.86 -22.31
CA LYS A 47 -12.76 28.16 -22.46
C LYS A 47 -14.21 28.12 -21.99
N MET A 48 -14.42 27.42 -20.87
CA MET A 48 -15.74 27.23 -20.25
C MET A 48 -15.86 28.10 -19.00
N SER A 49 -17.09 28.53 -18.71
CA SER A 49 -17.46 29.09 -17.42
C SER A 49 -17.37 28.04 -16.32
N ARG A 50 -17.35 28.48 -15.06
CA ARG A 50 -17.33 27.59 -13.90
C ARG A 50 -18.56 26.67 -13.90
N GLU A 51 -19.74 27.22 -14.20
CA GLU A 51 -21.00 26.48 -14.23
C GLU A 51 -21.01 25.37 -15.29
N GLU A 52 -20.51 25.67 -16.49
CA GLU A 52 -20.38 24.68 -17.58
C GLU A 52 -19.41 23.56 -17.20
N VAL A 53 -18.27 23.88 -16.57
CA VAL A 53 -17.31 22.88 -16.07
C VAL A 53 -17.97 22.02 -14.99
N THR A 54 -18.58 22.62 -13.96
CA THR A 54 -19.20 21.88 -12.86
C THR A 54 -20.33 20.97 -13.33
N SER A 55 -21.16 21.44 -14.27
CA SER A 55 -22.24 20.66 -14.87
C SER A 55 -21.69 19.48 -15.68
N SER A 56 -20.62 19.70 -16.45
CA SER A 56 -19.99 18.65 -17.26
C SER A 56 -19.34 17.57 -16.39
N VAL A 57 -18.71 17.97 -15.29
CA VAL A 57 -18.08 17.05 -14.32
C VAL A 57 -19.13 16.12 -13.70
N LEU A 58 -20.28 16.64 -13.25
CA LEU A 58 -21.34 15.82 -12.68
C LEU A 58 -22.02 14.95 -13.74
N ALA A 59 -22.28 15.51 -14.93
CA ALA A 59 -22.89 14.78 -16.04
C ALA A 59 -22.07 13.56 -16.49
N ALA A 60 -20.74 13.59 -16.32
CA ALA A 60 -19.85 12.47 -16.62
C ALA A 60 -20.18 11.19 -15.82
N PHE A 61 -20.88 11.30 -14.69
CA PHE A 61 -21.27 10.15 -13.85
C PHE A 61 -22.64 9.56 -14.20
N SER A 62 -23.36 10.06 -15.21
CA SER A 62 -24.73 9.64 -15.52
C SER A 62 -24.86 8.13 -15.74
N HIS A 63 -23.95 7.53 -16.54
CA HIS A 63 -23.94 6.06 -16.76
C HIS A 63 -23.65 5.31 -15.46
N ASN A 64 -22.71 5.81 -14.66
CA ASN A 64 -22.27 5.14 -13.45
C ASN A 64 -23.34 5.15 -12.36
N LEU A 65 -24.06 6.26 -12.21
CA LEU A 65 -25.21 6.36 -11.31
C LEU A 65 -26.35 5.46 -11.78
N TYR A 66 -26.57 5.34 -13.09
CA TYR A 66 -27.52 4.37 -13.64
C TYR A 66 -27.09 2.92 -13.33
N ALA A 67 -25.82 2.57 -13.52
CA ALA A 67 -25.31 1.26 -13.16
C ALA A 67 -25.52 0.97 -11.67
N MET A 68 -25.19 1.91 -10.79
CA MET A 68 -25.44 1.80 -9.35
C MET A 68 -26.91 1.52 -9.03
N GLU A 69 -27.85 2.24 -9.66
CA GLU A 69 -29.28 2.03 -9.48
C GLU A 69 -29.70 0.61 -9.90
N ILE A 70 -29.19 0.12 -11.04
CA ILE A 70 -29.41 -1.27 -11.44
C ILE A 70 -28.87 -2.22 -10.39
N GLY A 71 -27.67 -1.99 -9.86
CA GLY A 71 -27.07 -2.82 -8.82
C GLY A 71 -27.88 -2.88 -7.52
N LEU A 72 -28.51 -1.77 -7.12
CA LEU A 72 -29.36 -1.69 -5.92
C LEU A 72 -30.69 -2.42 -6.09
N THR A 73 -31.25 -2.43 -7.30
CA THR A 73 -32.65 -2.83 -7.52
C THR A 73 -32.82 -4.22 -8.12
N SER A 74 -32.09 -4.53 -9.19
CA SER A 74 -32.38 -5.69 -10.06
C SER A 74 -31.14 -6.43 -10.55
N GLY A 75 -29.96 -5.84 -10.35
CA GLY A 75 -28.70 -6.35 -10.87
C GLY A 75 -28.26 -7.62 -10.17
N LYS A 76 -27.74 -8.57 -10.96
CA LYS A 76 -27.08 -9.78 -10.48
C LYS A 76 -25.76 -9.97 -11.21
N SER A 77 -24.69 -9.87 -10.45
CA SER A 77 -23.33 -10.00 -10.93
C SER A 77 -22.87 -11.46 -10.89
N LEU A 78 -22.21 -11.93 -11.96
CA LEU A 78 -21.56 -13.24 -11.96
C LEU A 78 -20.52 -13.37 -10.82
N LEU A 79 -19.85 -12.26 -10.49
CA LEU A 79 -18.74 -12.22 -9.55
C LEU A 79 -19.15 -11.80 -8.12
N MET A 80 -20.28 -11.11 -7.97
CA MET A 80 -20.67 -10.49 -6.69
C MET A 80 -22.10 -10.82 -6.28
N GLY A 81 -22.79 -11.67 -7.05
CA GLY A 81 -24.18 -12.02 -6.79
C GLY A 81 -25.09 -10.80 -6.75
N THR A 82 -25.93 -10.73 -5.73
CA THR A 82 -26.94 -9.70 -5.49
C THR A 82 -26.54 -8.74 -4.37
N VAL A 83 -25.25 -8.64 -4.02
CA VAL A 83 -24.79 -7.85 -2.87
C VAL A 83 -25.28 -6.39 -2.88
N GLY A 84 -25.51 -5.79 -4.04
CA GLY A 84 -26.10 -4.44 -4.14
C GLY A 84 -27.53 -4.38 -3.58
N GLN A 85 -28.34 -5.40 -3.85
CA GLN A 85 -29.70 -5.53 -3.30
C GLN A 85 -29.67 -5.84 -1.81
N ASP A 86 -28.76 -6.70 -1.36
CA ASP A 86 -28.56 -6.99 0.06
C ASP A 86 -28.23 -5.71 0.85
N LEU A 87 -27.51 -4.78 0.22
CA LEU A 87 -27.10 -3.49 0.81
C LEU A 87 -28.13 -2.37 0.65
N ALA A 88 -29.14 -2.56 -0.19
CA ALA A 88 -30.24 -1.60 -0.36
C ALA A 88 -31.15 -1.53 0.87
N ASP A 89 -31.17 -2.60 1.68
CA ASP A 89 -31.82 -2.60 2.99
C ASP A 89 -31.15 -1.57 3.91
N GLU A 90 -31.96 -0.65 4.46
CA GLU A 90 -31.49 0.39 5.37
C GLU A 90 -30.98 -0.18 6.70
N GLU A 91 -31.48 -1.36 7.13
CA GLU A 91 -31.04 -2.03 8.35
C GLU A 91 -29.63 -2.62 8.22
N VAL A 92 -29.17 -2.89 7.00
CA VAL A 92 -27.85 -3.46 6.75
C VAL A 92 -26.80 -2.35 6.86
N CYS A 93 -25.96 -2.40 7.88
CA CYS A 93 -24.87 -1.45 8.11
C CYS A 93 -23.51 -2.15 8.04
N LEU A 94 -22.61 -1.65 7.20
CA LEU A 94 -21.24 -2.17 7.10
C LEU A 94 -20.29 -1.46 8.07
N ILE A 95 -20.57 -0.21 8.40
CA ILE A 95 -19.76 0.63 9.28
C ILE A 95 -20.59 1.77 9.88
N ASP A 96 -20.35 2.13 11.14
CA ASP A 96 -21.19 3.11 11.86
C ASP A 96 -21.04 4.57 11.37
N ASP A 97 -20.06 4.86 10.51
CA ASP A 97 -19.94 6.18 9.87
C ASP A 97 -20.92 6.28 8.68
N GLN A 98 -21.88 7.20 8.75
CA GLN A 98 -22.95 7.31 7.75
C GLN A 98 -22.43 7.59 6.34
N PHE A 99 -21.45 8.48 6.19
CA PHE A 99 -20.89 8.83 4.89
C PHE A 99 -20.16 7.63 4.29
N ILE A 100 -19.30 6.98 5.09
CA ILE A 100 -18.53 5.82 4.63
C ILE A 100 -19.44 4.63 4.34
N ASN A 101 -20.46 4.39 5.16
CA ASN A 101 -21.43 3.33 4.94
C ASN A 101 -22.17 3.50 3.62
N LYS A 102 -22.71 4.70 3.35
CA LYS A 102 -23.36 5.02 2.07
C LYS A 102 -22.40 4.83 0.90
N ALA A 103 -21.17 5.35 1.00
CA ALA A 103 -20.19 5.25 -0.07
C ALA A 103 -19.84 3.79 -0.38
N LEU A 104 -19.71 2.93 0.64
CA LEU A 104 -19.48 1.50 0.48
C LEU A 104 -20.67 0.80 -0.20
N LYS A 105 -21.90 1.06 0.27
CA LYS A 105 -23.13 0.51 -0.33
C LYS A 105 -23.24 0.84 -1.81
N TYR A 106 -23.10 2.12 -2.15
CA TYR A 106 -23.19 2.58 -3.53
C TYR A 106 -22.03 2.09 -4.39
N THR A 107 -20.82 1.96 -3.85
CA THR A 107 -19.67 1.39 -4.57
C THR A 107 -19.91 -0.07 -4.97
N LEU A 108 -20.34 -0.90 -4.04
CA LEU A 108 -20.58 -2.32 -4.32
C LEU A 108 -21.77 -2.51 -5.27
N SER A 109 -22.80 -1.67 -5.13
CA SER A 109 -23.94 -1.64 -6.05
C SER A 109 -23.52 -1.21 -7.46
N ALA A 110 -22.71 -0.16 -7.60
CA ALA A 110 -22.17 0.26 -8.89
C ALA A 110 -21.38 -0.86 -9.59
N GLN A 111 -20.61 -1.67 -8.85
CA GLN A 111 -19.89 -2.81 -9.43
C GLN A 111 -20.86 -3.89 -9.92
N VAL A 112 -21.89 -4.23 -9.14
CA VAL A 112 -22.93 -5.18 -9.57
C VAL A 112 -23.60 -4.67 -10.85
N GLY A 113 -23.98 -3.40 -10.87
CA GLY A 113 -24.55 -2.73 -12.02
C GLY A 113 -23.69 -2.76 -13.26
N ASN A 114 -22.40 -2.43 -13.13
CA ASN A 114 -21.45 -2.43 -14.25
C ASN A 114 -21.29 -3.81 -14.89
N HIS A 115 -21.42 -4.89 -14.11
CA HIS A 115 -21.42 -6.25 -14.67
C HIS A 115 -22.70 -6.58 -15.47
N VAL A 116 -23.77 -5.80 -15.30
CA VAL A 116 -25.05 -5.99 -15.99
C VAL A 116 -25.17 -5.07 -17.20
N VAL A 117 -24.92 -3.77 -17.04
CA VAL A 117 -25.17 -2.76 -18.08
C VAL A 117 -23.92 -2.36 -18.86
N GLY A 118 -22.78 -2.97 -18.54
CA GLY A 118 -21.49 -2.61 -19.11
C GLY A 118 -20.79 -1.49 -18.34
N LEU A 119 -19.47 -1.51 -18.42
CA LEU A 119 -18.60 -0.59 -17.71
C LEU A 119 -18.42 0.70 -18.50
N MET A 120 -18.64 1.85 -17.84
CA MET A 120 -18.09 3.13 -18.25
C MET A 120 -17.00 3.53 -17.25
N PRO A 121 -15.71 3.45 -17.62
CA PRO A 121 -14.59 3.79 -16.74
C PRO A 121 -14.66 5.24 -16.20
N CYS A 122 -14.78 5.43 -14.89
CA CYS A 122 -14.64 6.77 -14.29
C CYS A 122 -13.22 7.26 -14.51
N ALA A 123 -13.11 8.38 -15.21
CA ALA A 123 -11.85 8.97 -15.61
C ALA A 123 -10.88 7.96 -16.27
N GLY A 124 -11.41 6.90 -16.91
CA GLY A 124 -10.65 5.85 -17.62
C GLY A 124 -9.97 4.77 -16.77
N THR A 125 -10.15 4.76 -15.45
CA THR A 125 -9.72 3.64 -14.60
C THR A 125 -10.68 2.46 -14.73
N GLY A 126 -10.17 1.22 -14.75
CA GLY A 126 -10.96 0.03 -15.11
C GLY A 126 -12.14 -0.28 -14.17
N ASP A 127 -12.15 0.28 -12.96
CA ASP A 127 -13.22 0.10 -11.98
C ASP A 127 -13.77 1.47 -11.54
N ALA A 128 -14.86 1.88 -12.18
CA ALA A 128 -15.54 3.15 -11.96
C ALA A 128 -16.25 3.28 -10.59
N CYS A 129 -16.31 2.19 -9.84
CA CYS A 129 -17.33 1.98 -8.80
C CYS A 129 -17.06 2.75 -7.52
N THR A 130 -15.80 2.83 -7.08
CA THR A 130 -15.42 3.59 -5.88
C THR A 130 -15.76 5.07 -6.02
N TYR A 131 -15.51 5.62 -7.21
CA TYR A 131 -15.81 7.02 -7.54
C TYR A 131 -17.32 7.26 -7.53
N THR A 132 -18.08 6.33 -8.14
CA THR A 132 -19.54 6.37 -8.17
C THR A 132 -20.14 6.39 -6.78
N GLY A 133 -19.64 5.53 -5.89
CA GLY A 133 -20.15 5.46 -4.53
C GLY A 133 -19.93 6.76 -3.75
N VAL A 134 -18.72 7.33 -3.83
CA VAL A 134 -18.42 8.63 -3.21
C VAL A 134 -19.28 9.74 -3.81
N VAL A 135 -19.42 9.82 -5.14
CA VAL A 135 -20.24 10.84 -5.82
C VAL A 135 -21.69 10.76 -5.39
N LYS A 136 -22.28 9.56 -5.40
CA LYS A 136 -23.67 9.40 -4.98
C LYS A 136 -23.85 9.81 -3.52
N THR A 137 -22.92 9.45 -2.64
CA THR A 137 -22.98 9.87 -1.24
C THR A 137 -22.88 11.39 -1.09
N LEU A 138 -22.00 12.05 -1.83
CA LEU A 138 -21.91 13.52 -1.83
C LEU A 138 -23.23 14.14 -2.30
N LEU A 139 -23.80 13.66 -3.40
CA LEU A 139 -25.10 14.12 -3.92
C LEU A 139 -26.25 13.94 -2.92
N ASP A 140 -26.21 12.90 -2.08
CA ASP A 140 -27.24 12.62 -1.08
C ASP A 140 -27.06 13.37 0.24
N MET A 141 -25.84 13.81 0.55
CA MET A 141 -25.49 14.37 1.86
C MET A 141 -25.16 15.86 1.83
N LEU A 142 -24.77 16.41 0.68
CA LEU A 142 -24.47 17.81 0.53
C LEU A 142 -25.61 18.52 -0.20
N GLU A 143 -26.12 19.59 0.42
CA GLU A 143 -27.13 20.45 -0.20
C GLU A 143 -26.52 21.35 -1.29
N ASP A 144 -25.26 21.79 -1.09
CA ASP A 144 -24.56 22.64 -2.04
C ASP A 144 -24.03 21.83 -3.23
N GLN A 145 -24.70 22.00 -4.37
CA GLN A 145 -24.33 21.39 -5.65
C GLN A 145 -22.98 21.89 -6.18
N GLN A 146 -22.61 23.14 -5.89
CA GLN A 146 -21.31 23.68 -6.29
C GLN A 146 -20.19 23.05 -5.47
N GLU A 147 -20.38 22.88 -4.16
CA GLU A 147 -19.43 22.16 -3.30
C GLU A 147 -19.28 20.70 -3.74
N THR A 148 -20.40 20.03 -4.05
CA THR A 148 -20.38 18.67 -4.59
C THR A 148 -19.56 18.62 -5.88
N ALA A 149 -19.84 19.50 -6.85
CA ALA A 149 -19.12 19.51 -8.12
C ALA A 149 -17.62 19.79 -7.95
N ARG A 150 -17.22 20.63 -6.98
CA ARG A 150 -15.82 20.87 -6.64
C ARG A 150 -15.09 19.63 -6.16
N LEU A 151 -15.67 18.92 -5.20
CA LEU A 151 -15.09 17.69 -4.67
C LEU A 151 -15.01 16.61 -5.76
N VAL A 152 -16.06 16.49 -6.58
CA VAL A 152 -16.07 15.57 -7.72
C VAL A 152 -15.03 15.94 -8.77
N ALA A 153 -14.78 17.23 -9.04
CA ALA A 153 -13.75 17.67 -9.98
C ALA A 153 -12.34 17.25 -9.53
N LEU A 154 -12.02 17.43 -8.24
CA LEU A 154 -10.76 16.96 -7.66
C LEU A 154 -10.61 15.44 -7.79
N MET A 155 -11.67 14.70 -7.48
CA MET A 155 -11.70 13.24 -7.63
C MET A 155 -11.44 12.83 -9.09
N VAL A 156 -12.08 13.47 -10.07
CA VAL A 156 -11.91 13.20 -11.51
C VAL A 156 -10.49 13.54 -11.97
N LYS A 157 -9.89 14.64 -11.51
CA LYS A 157 -8.49 14.98 -11.83
C LYS A 157 -7.54 13.85 -11.46
N ILE A 158 -7.66 13.34 -10.24
CA ILE A 158 -6.85 12.22 -9.75
C ILE A 158 -7.08 10.98 -10.63
N GLY A 159 -8.34 10.64 -10.88
CA GLY A 159 -8.68 9.50 -11.74
C GLY A 159 -8.07 9.60 -13.15
N CYS A 160 -8.07 10.80 -13.75
CA CYS A 160 -7.50 11.04 -15.08
C CYS A 160 -5.99 10.79 -15.11
N ILE A 161 -5.27 11.19 -14.05
CA ILE A 161 -3.83 10.92 -13.90
C ILE A 161 -3.59 9.40 -13.80
N PHE A 162 -4.37 8.71 -12.96
CA PHE A 162 -4.24 7.26 -12.79
C PHE A 162 -4.53 6.48 -14.07
N ARG A 163 -5.55 6.89 -14.85
CA ARG A 163 -5.79 6.32 -16.18
C ARG A 163 -4.58 6.46 -17.09
N ALA A 164 -3.98 7.66 -17.15
CA ALA A 164 -2.83 7.89 -18.01
C ALA A 164 -1.63 6.97 -17.63
N GLY A 165 -1.44 6.70 -16.34
CA GLY A 165 -0.42 5.78 -15.85
C GLY A 165 -0.76 4.29 -15.93
N LYS A 166 -2.03 3.92 -16.16
CA LYS A 166 -2.47 2.53 -16.23
C LYS A 166 -2.03 1.89 -17.56
N SER A 167 -1.12 0.93 -17.48
CA SER A 167 -0.55 0.23 -18.64
C SER A 167 -0.80 -1.30 -18.65
N SER A 168 -1.49 -1.86 -17.65
CA SER A 168 -1.70 -3.31 -17.48
C SER A 168 -2.90 -3.64 -16.57
N THR A 169 -2.96 -4.87 -16.02
CA THR A 169 -4.05 -5.38 -15.18
C THR A 169 -3.68 -5.38 -13.68
N GLY A 170 -3.78 -4.22 -13.03
CA GLY A 170 -3.40 -4.03 -11.63
C GLY A 170 -4.36 -3.10 -10.87
N CYS A 171 -4.86 -3.57 -9.73
CA CYS A 171 -5.86 -2.85 -8.93
C CYS A 171 -5.27 -1.59 -8.27
N ASN A 172 -3.93 -1.52 -8.18
CA ASN A 172 -3.20 -0.35 -7.72
C ASN A 172 -3.39 0.91 -8.59
N MET A 173 -3.81 0.76 -9.86
CA MET A 173 -4.14 1.87 -10.75
C MET A 173 -5.64 1.93 -11.08
N GLU A 174 -6.48 1.21 -10.33
CA GLU A 174 -7.92 1.09 -10.55
C GLU A 174 -8.69 1.34 -9.24
N GLY A 175 -9.76 0.59 -8.97
CA GLY A 175 -10.69 0.88 -7.88
C GLY A 175 -10.09 0.82 -6.47
N PHE A 176 -8.96 0.14 -6.28
CA PHE A 176 -8.27 0.15 -4.98
C PHE A 176 -7.32 1.34 -4.85
N GLY A 177 -6.29 1.45 -5.69
CA GLY A 177 -5.29 2.52 -5.57
C GLY A 177 -5.80 3.89 -6.02
N ALA A 178 -6.36 3.98 -7.23
CA ALA A 178 -6.93 5.23 -7.72
C ALA A 178 -8.17 5.63 -6.90
N GLY A 179 -8.96 4.65 -6.46
CA GLY A 179 -10.07 4.87 -5.53
C GLY A 179 -9.62 5.43 -4.18
N ALA A 180 -8.60 4.82 -3.55
CA ALA A 180 -8.06 5.27 -2.28
C ALA A 180 -7.50 6.70 -2.34
N ALA A 181 -6.71 7.01 -3.38
CA ALA A 181 -6.19 8.35 -3.59
C ALA A 181 -7.32 9.39 -3.74
N ALA A 182 -8.30 9.10 -4.58
CA ALA A 182 -9.37 10.05 -4.86
C ALA A 182 -10.30 10.25 -3.64
N THR A 183 -10.64 9.17 -2.93
CA THR A 183 -11.39 9.25 -1.67
C THR A 183 -10.61 10.02 -0.60
N ALA A 184 -9.30 9.81 -0.47
CA ALA A 184 -8.46 10.54 0.49
C ALA A 184 -8.49 12.05 0.22
N ALA A 185 -8.35 12.46 -1.05
CA ALA A 185 -8.34 13.85 -1.42
C ALA A 185 -9.68 14.55 -1.13
N VAL A 186 -10.79 13.89 -1.51
CA VAL A 186 -12.15 14.38 -1.25
C VAL A 186 -12.41 14.53 0.25
N ILE A 187 -12.15 13.48 1.03
CA ILE A 187 -12.41 13.50 2.48
C ILE A 187 -11.50 14.51 3.17
N ALA A 188 -10.24 14.65 2.75
CA ALA A 188 -9.34 15.68 3.29
C ALA A 188 -9.89 17.08 3.05
N GLU A 189 -10.35 17.40 1.82
CA GLU A 189 -10.98 18.71 1.56
C GLU A 189 -12.29 18.93 2.34
N MET A 190 -13.12 17.90 2.49
CA MET A 190 -14.33 17.96 3.33
C MET A 190 -14.01 18.24 4.80
N LEU A 191 -12.85 17.78 5.27
CA LEU A 191 -12.32 18.05 6.63
C LEU A 191 -11.56 19.39 6.70
N GLU A 192 -11.71 20.26 5.70
CA GLU A 192 -11.06 21.57 5.61
C GLU A 192 -9.52 21.51 5.69
N ALA A 193 -8.93 20.42 5.19
CA ALA A 193 -7.49 20.25 5.13
C ALA A 193 -6.81 21.36 4.32
N THR A 194 -5.60 21.72 4.73
CA THR A 194 -4.72 22.56 3.89
C THR A 194 -4.37 21.83 2.58
N PRO A 195 -4.01 22.53 1.49
CA PRO A 195 -3.62 21.88 0.24
C PRO A 195 -2.48 20.88 0.41
N HIS A 196 -1.52 21.16 1.29
CA HIS A 196 -0.44 20.22 1.60
C HIS A 196 -0.95 18.92 2.25
N GLN A 197 -1.88 19.03 3.20
CA GLN A 197 -2.52 17.88 3.84
C GLN A 197 -3.33 17.02 2.85
N VAL A 198 -3.94 17.62 1.82
CA VAL A 198 -4.58 16.85 0.73
C VAL A 198 -3.55 15.93 0.04
N GLY A 199 -2.37 16.46 -0.31
CA GLY A 199 -1.27 15.68 -0.89
C GLY A 199 -0.75 14.57 0.03
N GLN A 200 -0.60 14.87 1.32
CA GLN A 200 -0.19 13.90 2.33
C GLN A 200 -1.21 12.76 2.50
N ALA A 201 -2.51 13.09 2.47
CA ALA A 201 -3.59 12.10 2.56
C ALA A 201 -3.57 11.15 1.36
N VAL A 202 -3.42 11.67 0.15
CA VAL A 202 -3.26 10.86 -1.08
C VAL A 202 -2.04 9.94 -0.97
N THR A 203 -0.91 10.49 -0.51
CA THR A 203 0.35 9.75 -0.32
C THR A 203 0.17 8.56 0.63
N LEU A 204 -0.45 8.79 1.80
CA LEU A 204 -0.72 7.72 2.76
C LEU A 204 -1.69 6.67 2.22
N ALA A 205 -2.74 7.11 1.50
CA ALA A 205 -3.75 6.23 0.95
C ALA A 205 -3.19 5.26 -0.11
N LEU A 206 -2.17 5.67 -0.86
CA LEU A 206 -1.53 4.84 -1.89
C LEU A 206 -0.53 3.82 -1.34
N SER A 207 0.05 4.08 -0.16
CA SER A 207 1.06 3.20 0.44
C SER A 207 0.67 1.70 0.48
N PRO A 208 -0.53 1.30 0.96
CA PRO A 208 -0.93 -0.11 0.98
C PRO A 208 -1.41 -0.65 -0.37
N THR A 209 -1.59 0.20 -1.39
CA THR A 209 -2.21 -0.20 -2.66
C THR A 209 -1.19 -0.61 -3.71
N ILE A 210 0.09 -0.28 -3.53
CA ILE A 210 1.17 -0.55 -4.50
C ILE A 210 1.30 -2.03 -4.83
N ALA A 211 1.55 -2.34 -6.12
CA ALA A 211 1.73 -3.68 -6.66
C ALA A 211 0.53 -4.65 -6.52
N ASN A 212 -0.63 -4.20 -6.05
CA ASN A 212 -1.81 -5.08 -5.94
C ASN A 212 -2.35 -5.49 -7.33
N PRO A 213 -2.38 -6.80 -7.64
CA PRO A 213 -2.88 -7.29 -8.93
C PRO A 213 -4.40 -7.20 -9.00
N CYS A 214 -4.95 -6.95 -10.19
CA CYS A 214 -6.40 -6.98 -10.45
C CYS A 214 -6.85 -8.37 -10.89
N THR A 215 -6.31 -8.86 -12.01
CA THR A 215 -6.43 -10.26 -12.44
C THR A 215 -5.45 -11.10 -11.63
N PRO A 216 -5.79 -12.32 -11.20
CA PRO A 216 -7.00 -13.12 -11.44
C PRO A 216 -8.19 -12.83 -10.51
N ARG A 217 -8.06 -11.89 -9.57
CA ARG A 217 -9.07 -11.69 -8.49
C ARG A 217 -10.40 -11.18 -9.02
N ALA A 218 -10.37 -10.33 -10.04
CA ALA A 218 -11.56 -9.86 -10.75
C ALA A 218 -12.29 -10.95 -11.56
N MET A 219 -11.89 -12.22 -11.46
CA MET A 219 -12.56 -13.35 -12.08
C MET A 219 -13.08 -14.36 -11.04
N VAL A 220 -12.79 -14.15 -9.76
CA VAL A 220 -13.20 -15.02 -8.64
C VAL A 220 -14.30 -14.33 -7.84
N SER A 221 -15.33 -15.08 -7.47
CA SER A 221 -16.45 -14.60 -6.65
C SER A 221 -16.00 -13.80 -5.43
N GLY A 222 -16.52 -12.59 -5.28
CA GLY A 222 -16.43 -11.75 -4.10
C GLY A 222 -15.09 -11.02 -3.90
N LEU A 223 -14.00 -11.42 -4.57
CA LEU A 223 -12.66 -10.93 -4.23
C LEU A 223 -12.42 -9.46 -4.59
N CYS A 224 -13.18 -8.89 -5.53
CA CYS A 224 -13.12 -7.45 -5.82
C CYS A 224 -13.77 -6.58 -4.73
N ALA A 225 -14.74 -7.11 -3.97
CA ALA A 225 -15.56 -6.29 -3.08
C ALA A 225 -14.72 -5.53 -2.04
N THR A 226 -13.76 -6.21 -1.42
CA THR A 226 -12.90 -5.62 -0.40
C THR A 226 -11.80 -4.72 -0.96
N HIS A 227 -11.45 -4.86 -2.25
CA HIS A 227 -10.54 -3.92 -2.91
C HIS A 227 -11.24 -2.59 -3.20
N LEU A 228 -12.46 -2.64 -3.73
CA LEU A 228 -13.26 -1.45 -4.04
C LEU A 228 -13.69 -0.72 -2.76
N GLY A 229 -14.28 -1.44 -1.81
CA GLY A 229 -14.61 -0.88 -0.51
C GLY A 229 -13.38 -0.49 0.32
N GLY A 230 -12.29 -1.26 0.18
CA GLY A 230 -10.99 -0.93 0.76
C GLY A 230 -10.43 0.40 0.25
N GLY A 231 -10.70 0.77 -1.00
CA GLY A 231 -10.37 2.10 -1.52
C GLY A 231 -10.99 3.20 -0.66
N ILE A 232 -12.27 3.08 -0.33
CA ILE A 232 -12.97 4.06 0.52
C ILE A 232 -12.35 4.10 1.92
N LEU A 233 -12.19 2.93 2.54
CA LEU A 233 -11.70 2.81 3.91
C LEU A 233 -10.25 3.31 4.07
N MET A 234 -9.38 3.00 3.11
CA MET A 234 -7.99 3.48 3.11
C MET A 234 -7.93 4.99 2.90
N GLY A 235 -8.74 5.52 1.97
CA GLY A 235 -8.81 6.96 1.74
C GLY A 235 -9.32 7.72 2.98
N HIS A 236 -10.37 7.21 3.62
CA HIS A 236 -10.92 7.78 4.85
C HIS A 236 -9.91 7.76 6.01
N LEU A 237 -9.25 6.62 6.24
CA LEU A 237 -8.22 6.52 7.28
C LEU A 237 -7.07 7.50 7.03
N ALA A 238 -6.56 7.56 5.79
CA ALA A 238 -5.45 8.43 5.43
C ALA A 238 -5.78 9.91 5.62
N ALA A 239 -6.95 10.36 5.19
CA ALA A 239 -7.41 11.73 5.39
C ALA A 239 -7.51 12.07 6.89
N ASN A 240 -8.11 11.19 7.69
CA ASN A 240 -8.23 11.40 9.13
C ASN A 240 -6.87 11.44 9.83
N LEU A 241 -5.94 10.55 9.48
CA LEU A 241 -4.59 10.54 10.06
C LEU A 241 -3.88 11.87 9.81
N VAL A 242 -3.94 12.38 8.59
CA VAL A 242 -3.26 13.63 8.23
C VAL A 242 -3.92 14.86 8.86
N VAL A 243 -5.25 14.92 8.88
CA VAL A 243 -5.96 16.12 9.38
C VAL A 243 -6.01 16.14 10.91
N LYS A 244 -6.14 14.99 11.56
CA LYS A 244 -6.39 14.91 13.01
C LYS A 244 -5.15 14.59 13.85
N THR A 245 -3.99 14.39 13.23
CA THR A 245 -2.75 14.05 13.94
C THR A 245 -1.55 14.82 13.40
N THR A 246 -0.39 14.64 14.02
CA THR A 246 0.90 15.19 13.59
C THR A 246 1.76 14.17 12.83
N ILE A 247 1.13 13.18 12.20
CA ILE A 247 1.84 12.14 11.44
C ILE A 247 2.77 12.76 10.40
N PRO A 248 4.08 12.43 10.41
CA PRO A 248 5.00 12.98 9.42
C PRO A 248 4.83 12.25 8.08
N VAL A 249 4.50 13.01 7.04
CA VAL A 249 4.42 12.53 5.66
C VAL A 249 5.26 13.45 4.79
N SER A 250 6.43 12.98 4.37
CA SER A 250 7.42 13.75 3.61
C SER A 250 7.50 13.37 2.13
N VAL A 251 6.89 12.25 1.74
CA VAL A 251 6.88 11.81 0.34
C VAL A 251 5.82 12.62 -0.41
N PRO A 252 6.16 13.28 -1.53
CA PRO A 252 5.18 13.98 -2.33
C PRO A 252 4.19 13.03 -3.03
N PRO A 253 2.95 13.48 -3.30
CA PRO A 253 1.93 12.64 -3.92
C PRO A 253 2.33 12.17 -5.33
N ASP A 254 2.99 13.03 -6.12
CA ASP A 254 3.41 12.69 -7.48
C ASP A 254 4.46 11.57 -7.49
N VAL A 255 5.34 11.52 -6.48
CA VAL A 255 6.30 10.41 -6.31
C VAL A 255 5.56 9.09 -6.10
N MET A 256 4.51 9.07 -5.27
CA MET A 256 3.71 7.87 -5.02
C MET A 256 2.92 7.45 -6.27
N ILE A 257 2.35 8.41 -7.00
CA ILE A 257 1.59 8.15 -8.24
C ILE A 257 2.54 7.60 -9.33
N ALA A 258 3.70 8.22 -9.52
CA ALA A 258 4.71 7.76 -10.47
C ALA A 258 5.24 6.36 -10.12
N MET A 259 5.49 6.09 -8.83
CA MET A 259 5.86 4.76 -8.35
C MET A 259 4.74 3.74 -8.63
N ALA A 260 3.48 4.08 -8.36
CA ALA A 260 2.35 3.20 -8.64
C ALA A 260 2.27 2.84 -10.14
N ALA A 261 2.44 3.82 -11.02
CA ALA A 261 2.48 3.61 -12.46
C ALA A 261 3.69 2.76 -12.91
N ALA A 262 4.88 3.01 -12.36
CA ALA A 262 6.09 2.27 -12.71
C ALA A 262 6.05 0.79 -12.25
N VAL A 263 5.47 0.52 -11.08
CA VAL A 263 5.30 -0.83 -10.54
C VAL A 263 4.19 -1.61 -11.23
N HIS A 264 3.21 -0.91 -11.80
CA HIS A 264 2.05 -1.53 -12.43
C HIS A 264 2.39 -2.60 -13.50
N PRO A 265 3.24 -2.34 -14.53
CA PRO A 265 3.66 -3.37 -15.48
C PRO A 265 4.61 -4.43 -14.89
N LEU A 266 5.23 -4.18 -13.74
CA LEU A 266 6.00 -5.19 -13.00
C LEU A 266 5.05 -6.16 -12.27
N SER A 267 3.99 -5.66 -11.65
CA SER A 267 2.97 -6.50 -11.02
C SER A 267 2.34 -7.47 -12.04
N ALA A 268 2.01 -6.98 -13.25
CA ALA A 268 1.50 -7.83 -14.32
C ALA A 268 2.45 -8.94 -14.77
N ARG A 269 3.77 -8.72 -14.69
CA ARG A 269 4.80 -9.70 -15.10
C ARG A 269 5.18 -10.66 -13.99
N GLU A 270 5.32 -10.16 -12.76
CA GLU A 270 5.93 -10.91 -11.66
C GLU A 270 4.90 -11.43 -10.65
N VAL A 271 3.83 -10.66 -10.40
CA VAL A 271 2.84 -10.98 -9.36
C VAL A 271 1.65 -11.74 -9.94
N VAL A 272 1.07 -11.22 -11.04
CA VAL A 272 -0.14 -11.80 -11.65
C VAL A 272 0.03 -13.28 -12.00
N PRO A 273 1.15 -13.77 -12.58
CA PRO A 273 1.28 -15.19 -12.91
C PRO A 273 1.21 -16.10 -11.68
N ILE A 274 1.83 -15.69 -10.57
CA ILE A 274 1.81 -16.44 -9.32
C ILE A 274 0.39 -16.47 -8.77
N VAL A 275 -0.29 -15.32 -8.68
CA VAL A 275 -1.66 -15.27 -8.16
C VAL A 275 -2.61 -16.07 -9.06
N SER A 276 -2.47 -15.95 -10.40
CA SER A 276 -3.26 -16.69 -11.38
C SER A 276 -3.16 -18.20 -11.20
N ARG A 277 -1.96 -18.72 -10.95
CA ARG A 277 -1.76 -20.16 -10.68
C ARG A 277 -2.68 -20.69 -9.57
N TYR A 278 -2.90 -19.91 -8.50
CA TYR A 278 -3.73 -20.33 -7.37
C TYR A 278 -5.22 -20.05 -7.58
N MET A 279 -5.58 -19.02 -8.37
CA MET A 279 -6.94 -18.50 -8.44
C MET A 279 -7.69 -18.87 -9.73
N GLU A 280 -6.99 -19.07 -10.84
CA GLU A 280 -7.57 -19.49 -12.13
C GLU A 280 -8.49 -20.72 -12.00
N PRO A 281 -8.19 -21.73 -11.17
CA PRO A 281 -9.09 -22.87 -10.98
C PRO A 281 -10.46 -22.51 -10.38
N PHE A 282 -10.62 -21.31 -9.83
CA PHE A 282 -11.85 -20.82 -9.20
C PHE A 282 -12.54 -19.70 -9.98
N PHE A 283 -12.18 -19.52 -11.25
CA PHE A 283 -12.86 -18.55 -12.10
C PHE A 283 -14.31 -18.92 -12.29
N ASN A 284 -15.18 -17.94 -12.09
CA ASN A 284 -16.59 -18.15 -12.38
C ASN A 284 -16.77 -18.45 -13.86
N THR A 285 -17.52 -19.50 -14.12
CA THR A 285 -17.91 -19.90 -15.46
C THR A 285 -19.34 -19.47 -15.72
N ASN A 286 -19.67 -19.30 -17.01
CA ASN A 286 -21.03 -19.10 -17.45
C ASN A 286 -21.51 -20.42 -18.04
N GLU A 287 -22.56 -21.02 -17.47
CA GLU A 287 -23.05 -22.35 -17.90
C GLU A 287 -23.41 -22.40 -19.39
N ALA A 288 -23.94 -21.32 -19.96
CA ALA A 288 -24.23 -21.25 -21.38
C ALA A 288 -22.95 -21.28 -22.22
N VAL A 289 -21.88 -20.61 -21.77
CA VAL A 289 -20.56 -20.63 -22.42
C VAL A 289 -19.91 -22.01 -22.27
N GLU A 290 -20.07 -22.65 -21.11
CA GLU A 290 -19.52 -23.98 -20.84
C GLU A 290 -20.02 -25.03 -21.82
N GLN A 291 -21.22 -24.88 -22.41
CA GLN A 291 -21.73 -25.82 -23.42
C GLN A 291 -20.86 -25.90 -24.68
N TYR A 292 -20.10 -24.84 -24.98
CA TYR A 292 -19.21 -24.77 -26.14
C TYR A 292 -17.78 -25.28 -25.86
N ILE A 293 -17.46 -25.59 -24.59
CA ILE A 293 -16.14 -26.07 -24.18
C ILE A 293 -16.07 -27.60 -24.30
N LYS A 294 -15.04 -28.10 -24.99
CA LYS A 294 -14.83 -29.54 -25.21
C LYS A 294 -14.71 -30.29 -23.86
N PRO A 295 -15.31 -31.49 -23.70
CA PRO A 295 -15.23 -32.26 -22.46
C PRO A 295 -13.80 -32.52 -21.96
N ALA A 296 -12.85 -32.73 -22.88
CA ALA A 296 -11.44 -32.93 -22.55
C ALA A 296 -10.80 -31.69 -21.86
N ILE A 297 -11.23 -30.48 -22.21
CA ILE A 297 -10.76 -29.25 -21.58
C ILE A 297 -11.31 -29.16 -20.16
N LYS A 298 -12.61 -29.40 -19.98
CA LYS A 298 -13.27 -29.42 -18.65
C LYS A 298 -12.63 -30.43 -17.71
N ALA A 299 -12.35 -31.64 -18.19
CA ALA A 299 -11.69 -32.68 -17.40
C ALA A 299 -10.28 -32.25 -16.95
N ARG A 300 -9.53 -31.55 -17.82
CA ARG A 300 -8.22 -30.98 -17.49
C ARG A 300 -8.34 -29.87 -16.43
N ASP A 301 -9.35 -29.02 -16.54
CA ASP A 301 -9.59 -27.95 -15.55
C ASP A 301 -9.95 -28.54 -14.18
N THR A 302 -10.83 -29.55 -14.12
CA THR A 302 -11.13 -30.30 -12.88
C THR A 302 -9.88 -30.93 -12.27
N ALA A 303 -9.05 -31.59 -13.07
CA ALA A 303 -7.80 -32.17 -12.58
C ALA A 303 -6.86 -31.09 -12.02
N ARG A 304 -6.74 -29.95 -12.72
CA ARG A 304 -5.92 -28.81 -12.27
C ARG A 304 -6.42 -28.21 -10.95
N ILE A 305 -7.74 -28.06 -10.77
CA ILE A 305 -8.34 -27.61 -9.49
C ILE A 305 -7.90 -28.53 -8.35
N HIS A 306 -8.01 -29.84 -8.52
CA HIS A 306 -7.61 -30.80 -7.49
C HIS A 306 -6.11 -30.71 -7.17
N THR A 307 -5.25 -30.60 -8.18
CA THR A 307 -3.80 -30.44 -7.98
C THR A 307 -3.46 -29.17 -7.21
N VAL A 308 -4.02 -28.02 -7.60
CA VAL A 308 -3.76 -26.74 -6.94
C VAL A 308 -4.25 -26.76 -5.49
N LEU A 309 -5.44 -27.31 -5.23
CA LEU A 309 -5.96 -27.47 -3.87
C LEU A 309 -5.08 -28.35 -2.99
N ALA A 310 -4.58 -29.47 -3.52
CA ALA A 310 -3.68 -30.35 -2.81
C ALA A 310 -2.36 -29.64 -2.47
N GLN A 311 -1.77 -28.95 -3.44
CA GLN A 311 -0.55 -28.19 -3.25
C GLN A 311 -0.72 -27.07 -2.21
N ALA A 312 -1.79 -26.28 -2.33
CA ALA A 312 -2.08 -25.19 -1.39
C ALA A 312 -2.28 -25.70 0.05
N ARG A 313 -2.91 -26.88 0.22
CA ARG A 313 -3.04 -27.53 1.54
C ARG A 313 -1.70 -27.97 2.11
N THR A 314 -0.82 -28.54 1.29
CA THR A 314 0.53 -28.92 1.72
C THR A 314 1.34 -27.69 2.14
N GLU A 315 1.30 -26.63 1.35
CA GLU A 315 1.99 -25.37 1.66
C GLU A 315 1.44 -24.72 2.94
N ALA A 316 0.11 -24.63 3.08
CA ALA A 316 -0.52 -24.14 4.30
C ALA A 316 -0.18 -24.99 5.52
N ARG A 317 -0.04 -26.32 5.35
CA ARG A 317 0.38 -27.21 6.44
C ARG A 317 1.82 -26.94 6.88
N ILE A 318 2.73 -26.74 5.93
CA ILE A 318 4.12 -26.35 6.24
C ILE A 318 4.15 -25.04 7.03
N LEU A 319 3.34 -24.04 6.66
CA LEU A 319 3.22 -22.79 7.41
C LEU A 319 2.69 -23.02 8.83
N ALA A 320 1.66 -23.85 8.98
CA ALA A 320 1.07 -24.16 10.29
C ALA A 320 2.04 -24.94 11.19
N ASP A 321 2.82 -25.87 10.63
CA ASP A 321 3.83 -26.65 11.37
C ASP A 321 5.02 -25.78 11.82
N GLN A 322 5.29 -24.68 11.10
CA GLN A 322 6.32 -23.69 11.46
C GLN A 322 5.80 -22.57 12.37
N ALA A 323 4.50 -22.50 12.64
CA ALA A 323 3.91 -21.43 13.44
C ALA A 323 4.21 -21.60 14.93
N ASN A 324 4.45 -20.49 15.62
CA ASN A 324 4.63 -20.50 17.07
C ASN A 324 3.37 -20.97 17.80
N SER A 325 3.56 -21.60 18.96
CA SER A 325 2.46 -21.97 19.84
C SER A 325 1.65 -20.75 20.28
N ILE A 326 0.32 -20.88 20.33
CA ILE A 326 -0.57 -19.78 20.76
C ILE A 326 -0.36 -19.32 22.21
N ILE A 327 0.29 -20.11 23.06
CA ILE A 327 0.66 -19.71 24.43
C ILE A 327 2.04 -19.01 24.50
N LYS A 328 2.78 -19.01 23.38
CA LYS A 328 4.01 -18.24 23.17
C LYS A 328 4.01 -17.66 21.73
N PRO A 329 2.97 -16.89 21.35
CA PRO A 329 2.76 -16.54 19.94
C PRO A 329 3.72 -15.44 19.49
N PHE A 330 4.12 -14.58 20.42
CA PHE A 330 5.06 -13.50 20.20
C PHE A 330 6.48 -14.02 20.43
N GLY A 331 7.39 -13.75 19.50
CA GLY A 331 8.82 -13.83 19.81
C GLY A 331 9.25 -12.66 20.71
N ASP A 332 10.48 -12.69 21.22
CA ASP A 332 11.12 -11.62 22.02
C ASP A 332 10.78 -10.19 21.55
N ALA A 333 10.61 -9.22 22.46
CA ALA A 333 10.21 -7.88 22.05
C ALA A 333 11.27 -7.21 21.16
N VAL A 334 10.83 -6.48 20.13
CA VAL A 334 11.69 -5.71 19.23
C VAL A 334 11.29 -4.25 19.29
N VAL A 335 12.19 -3.38 19.76
CA VAL A 335 12.05 -1.93 19.66
C VAL A 335 12.38 -1.51 18.23
N GLY A 336 11.38 -1.00 17.49
CA GLY A 336 11.47 -0.60 16.08
C GLY A 336 10.49 -1.37 15.18
N GLY A 337 9.86 -0.67 14.22
CA GLY A 337 8.67 -1.15 13.49
C GLY A 337 8.85 -2.30 12.48
N SER A 338 9.99 -3.02 12.47
CA SER A 338 10.22 -4.11 11.51
C SER A 338 11.11 -5.23 12.06
N SER A 339 10.58 -6.46 12.10
CA SER A 339 11.31 -7.66 12.52
C SER A 339 12.51 -7.97 11.62
N GLN A 340 12.35 -7.82 10.29
CA GLN A 340 13.44 -8.04 9.33
C GLN A 340 14.44 -6.89 9.35
N ALA A 341 13.98 -5.65 9.46
CA ALA A 341 14.88 -4.50 9.37
C ALA A 341 15.56 -4.16 10.69
N VAL A 342 15.01 -4.53 11.85
CA VAL A 342 15.55 -4.15 13.17
C VAL A 342 15.89 -5.39 14.01
N GLY A 343 14.96 -6.35 14.08
CA GLY A 343 15.12 -7.57 14.87
C GLY A 343 16.35 -8.39 14.49
N LEU A 344 16.44 -8.72 13.20
CA LEU A 344 17.45 -9.61 12.65
C LEU A 344 18.88 -9.00 12.63
N PRO A 345 19.09 -7.72 12.23
CA PRO A 345 20.42 -7.12 12.31
C PRO A 345 20.95 -7.04 13.74
N ALA A 346 20.09 -6.73 14.71
CA ALA A 346 20.49 -6.74 16.12
C ALA A 346 20.86 -8.14 16.61
N ASN A 347 20.10 -9.19 16.25
CA ASN A 347 20.47 -10.57 16.59
C ASN A 347 21.84 -10.98 16.00
N THR A 348 22.16 -10.50 14.81
CA THR A 348 23.48 -10.72 14.20
C THR A 348 24.58 -10.07 15.03
N ALA A 349 24.35 -8.83 15.48
CA ALA A 349 25.27 -8.14 16.38
C ALA A 349 25.39 -8.80 17.77
N ARG A 350 24.30 -9.36 18.32
CA ARG A 350 24.34 -10.11 19.59
C ARG A 350 25.20 -11.35 19.49
N ILE A 351 25.11 -12.10 18.37
CA ILE A 351 25.98 -13.26 18.14
C ILE A 351 27.42 -12.79 18.03
N ALA A 352 27.70 -11.71 17.27
CA ALA A 352 29.05 -11.15 17.22
C ALA A 352 29.56 -10.75 18.62
N HIS A 353 28.73 -10.12 19.44
CA HIS A 353 29.08 -9.69 20.79
C HIS A 353 29.44 -10.89 21.68
N GLU A 354 28.62 -11.93 21.67
CA GLU A 354 28.88 -13.17 22.43
C GLU A 354 30.19 -13.87 22.02
N LEU A 355 30.64 -13.67 20.77
CA LEU A 355 31.90 -14.21 20.26
C LEU A 355 33.13 -13.33 20.57
N ALA A 356 32.93 -12.05 20.88
CA ALA A 356 33.99 -11.11 21.20
C ALA A 356 34.47 -11.26 22.65
N GLN A 357 35.70 -10.84 22.93
CA GLN A 357 36.25 -10.84 24.30
C GLN A 357 37.01 -9.56 24.60
N GLY A 358 36.86 -9.06 25.82
CA GLY A 358 37.48 -7.82 26.28
C GLY A 358 36.61 -6.59 26.06
N GLU A 359 37.23 -5.42 26.17
CA GLU A 359 36.55 -4.14 25.96
C GLU A 359 36.39 -3.86 24.47
N ILE A 360 35.20 -3.43 24.08
CA ILE A 360 34.89 -3.11 22.68
C ILE A 360 35.50 -1.75 22.33
N THR A 361 36.22 -1.70 21.22
CA THR A 361 36.93 -0.50 20.72
C THR A 361 36.37 0.02 19.40
N GLY A 362 35.58 -0.80 18.70
CA GLY A 362 34.92 -0.39 17.47
C GLY A 362 33.95 -1.44 16.93
N VAL A 363 33.08 -1.00 16.03
CA VAL A 363 32.09 -1.85 15.35
C VAL A 363 32.05 -1.47 13.87
N LYS A 364 32.15 -2.46 13.00
CA LYS A 364 31.90 -2.30 11.56
C LYS A 364 30.63 -3.03 11.17
N ILE A 365 29.72 -2.32 10.53
CA ILE A 365 28.39 -2.79 10.11
C ILE A 365 28.32 -2.70 8.58
N GLU A 366 28.11 -3.83 7.92
CA GLU A 366 27.92 -3.90 6.47
C GLU A 366 26.53 -4.44 6.16
N LEU A 367 25.73 -3.67 5.42
CA LEU A 367 24.33 -4.00 5.13
C LEU A 367 24.10 -4.02 3.62
N TYR A 368 23.35 -5.00 3.13
CA TYR A 368 22.85 -4.99 1.75
C TYR A 368 21.93 -3.77 1.50
N PRO A 369 21.68 -3.37 0.23
CA PRO A 369 21.13 -2.04 -0.07
C PRO A 369 19.79 -1.73 0.62
N GLU A 370 18.90 -2.71 0.75
CA GLU A 370 17.60 -2.54 1.43
C GLU A 370 17.74 -2.23 2.93
N LEU A 371 18.65 -2.92 3.63
CA LEU A 371 18.91 -2.67 5.05
C LEU A 371 19.72 -1.39 5.25
N PHE A 372 20.64 -1.09 4.34
CA PHE A 372 21.40 0.17 4.38
C PHE A 372 20.49 1.39 4.18
N ALA A 373 19.49 1.29 3.30
CA ALA A 373 18.45 2.31 3.14
C ALA A 373 17.63 2.53 4.43
N ARG A 374 17.50 1.51 5.28
CA ARG A 374 16.77 1.54 6.56
C ARG A 374 17.66 1.83 7.78
N ARG A 375 18.88 2.32 7.57
CA ARG A 375 19.88 2.57 8.63
C ARG A 375 19.36 3.41 9.81
N GLY A 376 18.43 4.33 9.57
CA GLY A 376 17.84 5.17 10.62
C GLY A 376 17.09 4.39 11.71
N ILE A 377 16.56 3.20 11.40
CA ILE A 377 15.81 2.38 12.37
C ILE A 377 16.59 1.15 12.85
N ASN A 378 17.68 0.77 12.17
CA ASN A 378 18.37 -0.48 12.47
C ASN A 378 19.74 -0.30 13.14
N ILE A 379 20.47 0.76 12.82
CA ILE A 379 21.79 1.04 13.40
C ILE A 379 21.72 1.17 14.93
N PRO A 380 20.73 1.86 15.54
CA PRO A 380 20.63 1.92 16.99
C PRO A 380 20.53 0.52 17.62
N GLY A 381 19.68 -0.36 17.07
CA GLY A 381 19.54 -1.74 17.55
C GLY A 381 20.81 -2.59 17.34
N ILE A 382 21.47 -2.45 16.20
CA ILE A 382 22.74 -3.14 15.90
C ILE A 382 23.83 -2.70 16.88
N LEU A 383 23.99 -1.40 17.12
CA LEU A 383 25.00 -0.87 18.05
C LEU A 383 24.69 -1.25 19.49
N MET A 384 23.42 -1.22 19.88
CA MET A 384 22.98 -1.63 21.21
C MET A 384 23.36 -3.10 21.47
N ALA A 385 23.09 -3.97 20.51
CA ALA A 385 23.45 -5.37 20.55
C ALA A 385 24.97 -5.61 20.46
N ALA A 386 25.66 -4.89 19.59
CA ALA A 386 27.10 -5.05 19.40
C ALA A 386 27.89 -4.59 20.63
N VAL A 387 27.51 -3.48 21.26
CA VAL A 387 28.25 -2.90 22.39
C VAL A 387 27.89 -3.59 23.72
N HIS A 388 26.63 -3.94 23.94
CA HIS A 388 26.16 -4.41 25.25
C HIS A 388 25.61 -5.84 25.25
N GLY A 389 25.59 -6.53 24.10
CA GLY A 389 24.96 -7.85 23.97
C GLY A 389 23.43 -7.84 24.15
N ALA A 390 22.82 -6.67 24.26
CA ALA A 390 21.44 -6.50 24.65
C ALA A 390 20.47 -6.98 23.56
N ALA A 391 19.33 -7.53 24.00
CA ALA A 391 18.20 -7.83 23.14
C ALA A 391 17.39 -6.55 22.82
N ASN A 392 16.56 -6.64 21.79
CA ASN A 392 15.77 -5.51 21.32
C ASN A 392 14.63 -5.09 22.26
N ASP A 393 14.44 -5.78 23.39
CA ASP A 393 13.46 -5.45 24.42
C ASP A 393 13.99 -4.41 25.42
N ASN A 394 15.28 -4.06 25.37
CA ASN A 394 15.88 -3.05 26.24
C ASN A 394 15.63 -1.62 25.74
N ALA A 395 14.40 -1.12 25.95
CA ALA A 395 13.98 0.21 25.53
C ALA A 395 14.78 1.36 26.16
N GLY A 396 15.35 1.16 27.37
CA GLY A 396 16.23 2.14 28.00
C GLY A 396 17.50 2.32 27.18
N LEU A 397 18.20 1.21 26.96
CA LEU A 397 19.46 1.22 26.21
C LEU A 397 19.26 1.66 24.75
N TYR A 398 18.16 1.25 24.11
CA TYR A 398 17.85 1.67 22.75
C TYR A 398 17.70 3.19 22.60
N ARG A 399 17.15 3.88 23.61
CA ARG A 399 17.02 5.36 23.60
C ARG A 399 18.36 6.06 23.73
N ASP A 400 19.26 5.49 24.54
CA ASP A 400 20.50 6.16 24.92
C ASP A 400 21.71 5.76 24.07
N ILE A 401 21.64 4.64 23.34
CA ILE A 401 22.79 4.04 22.66
C ILE A 401 23.48 5.00 21.69
N MET A 402 22.73 5.80 20.94
CA MET A 402 23.32 6.74 19.99
C MET A 402 24.13 7.81 20.71
N ASN A 403 23.63 8.33 21.84
CA ASN A 403 24.37 9.28 22.67
C ASN A 403 25.59 8.63 23.33
N GLN A 404 25.46 7.39 23.79
CA GLN A 404 26.59 6.65 24.38
C GLN A 404 27.72 6.44 23.37
N VAL A 405 27.39 5.99 22.16
CA VAL A 405 28.37 5.73 21.10
C VAL A 405 29.07 7.01 20.64
N LEU A 406 28.35 8.13 20.54
CA LEU A 406 28.94 9.42 20.21
C LEU A 406 29.94 9.90 21.28
N ASN A 407 29.68 9.56 22.55
CA ASN A 407 30.50 10.00 23.68
C ASN A 407 31.63 9.01 24.07
N SER A 408 31.62 7.78 23.56
CA SER A 408 32.52 6.71 23.98
C SER A 408 33.83 6.62 23.19
N GLY A 409 33.98 7.39 22.11
CA GLY A 409 35.16 7.32 21.23
C GLY A 409 35.28 6.03 20.42
N LEU A 410 34.22 5.20 20.40
CA LEU A 410 34.18 3.97 19.61
C LEU A 410 34.33 4.26 18.11
N LYS A 411 35.16 3.48 17.42
CA LYS A 411 35.27 3.56 15.96
C LYS A 411 34.11 2.84 15.31
N ILE A 412 33.16 3.59 14.76
CA ILE A 412 32.00 3.05 14.07
C ILE A 412 32.16 3.22 12.56
N GLU A 413 32.08 2.12 11.81
CA GLU A 413 32.05 2.12 10.36
C GLU A 413 30.72 1.52 9.89
N ILE A 414 30.00 2.24 9.03
CA ILE A 414 28.73 1.77 8.45
C ILE A 414 28.90 1.79 6.94
N ALA A 415 28.81 0.64 6.29
CA ALA A 415 29.04 0.48 4.87
C ALA A 415 27.90 -0.30 4.19
N GLU A 416 27.73 -0.02 2.91
CA GLU A 416 26.83 -0.77 2.03
C GLU A 416 27.60 -1.92 1.37
N THR A 417 26.99 -3.09 1.26
CA THR A 417 27.52 -4.21 0.46
C THR A 417 26.56 -4.53 -0.69
N ASN A 418 27.09 -4.99 -1.82
CA ASN A 418 26.30 -5.37 -2.99
C ASN A 418 25.75 -6.80 -2.93
N GLU A 419 26.11 -7.58 -1.90
CA GLU A 419 25.64 -8.96 -1.75
C GLU A 419 24.16 -8.99 -1.28
N PRO A 420 23.23 -9.58 -2.05
CA PRO A 420 21.82 -9.60 -1.68
C PRO A 420 21.56 -10.29 -0.34
N GLN A 421 20.72 -9.67 0.50
CA GLN A 421 20.29 -10.19 1.81
C GLN A 421 21.40 -10.38 2.85
N VAL A 422 22.64 -9.97 2.53
CA VAL A 422 23.78 -10.08 3.44
C VAL A 422 23.76 -8.96 4.46
N GLN A 423 24.04 -9.33 5.71
CA GLN A 423 24.44 -8.41 6.74
C GLN A 423 25.66 -8.97 7.46
N ARG A 424 26.65 -8.11 7.69
CA ARG A 424 27.89 -8.46 8.40
C ARG A 424 28.11 -7.49 9.54
N VAL A 425 28.42 -8.04 10.71
CA VAL A 425 28.81 -7.26 11.88
C VAL A 425 30.18 -7.75 12.32
N THR A 426 31.12 -6.82 12.43
CA THR A 426 32.47 -7.04 12.96
C THR A 426 32.62 -6.23 14.24
N ILE A 427 33.07 -6.87 15.32
CA ILE A 427 33.36 -6.22 16.59
C ILE A 427 34.87 -6.28 16.83
N TYR A 428 35.45 -5.11 17.07
CA TYR A 428 36.84 -4.97 17.47
C TYR A 428 36.90 -4.85 18.99
N ALA A 429 37.68 -5.70 19.64
CA ALA A 429 37.82 -5.73 21.09
C ALA A 429 39.27 -5.97 21.52
N THR A 430 39.60 -5.59 22.75
CA THR A 430 40.98 -5.68 23.27
C THR A 430 41.50 -7.10 23.40
N GLY A 431 40.61 -8.09 23.59
CA GLY A 431 40.97 -9.50 23.72
C GLY A 431 40.82 -10.27 22.40
N LYS A 432 39.57 -10.45 21.96
CA LYS A 432 39.24 -11.23 20.78
C LYS A 432 38.21 -10.49 19.93
N ASN A 433 38.58 -10.21 18.69
CA ASN A 433 37.67 -9.70 17.68
C ASN A 433 36.70 -10.79 17.23
N SER A 434 35.53 -10.39 16.79
CA SER A 434 34.54 -11.29 16.20
C SER A 434 33.98 -10.71 14.91
N MET A 435 33.50 -11.60 14.05
CA MET A 435 32.80 -11.23 12.83
C MET A 435 31.74 -12.28 12.55
N ILE A 436 30.58 -11.86 12.08
CA ILE A 436 29.57 -12.77 11.58
C ILE A 436 28.93 -12.19 10.32
N THR A 437 28.79 -13.04 9.31
CA THR A 437 28.08 -12.77 8.06
C THR A 437 26.86 -13.67 8.00
N VAL A 438 25.67 -13.08 7.86
CA VAL A 438 24.42 -13.85 7.77
C VAL A 438 23.56 -13.42 6.58
N LEU A 439 22.67 -14.32 6.15
CA LEU A 439 21.61 -14.04 5.19
C LEU A 439 20.27 -13.88 5.91
N SER A 440 19.54 -12.81 5.59
CA SER A 440 18.19 -12.56 6.09
C SER A 440 17.15 -13.50 5.47
N ARG A 441 16.28 -14.12 6.29
CA ARG A 441 15.15 -14.97 5.83
C ARG A 441 13.78 -14.51 6.31
N GLY A 442 13.70 -13.28 6.82
CA GLY A 442 12.48 -12.71 7.40
C GLY A 442 12.02 -13.43 8.67
N GLY A 443 11.17 -12.77 9.47
CA GLY A 443 10.63 -13.36 10.69
C GLY A 443 11.71 -13.78 11.71
N ARG A 444 12.83 -13.06 11.78
CA ARG A 444 13.98 -13.29 12.69
C ARG A 444 14.85 -14.51 12.42
N ARG A 445 14.60 -15.24 11.32
CA ARG A 445 15.41 -16.39 10.91
C ARG A 445 16.62 -15.92 10.11
N LEU A 446 17.80 -16.43 10.44
CA LEU A 446 19.04 -16.16 9.72
C LEU A 446 19.75 -17.45 9.28
N ILE A 447 20.51 -17.37 8.19
CA ILE A 447 21.50 -18.39 7.81
C ILE A 447 22.88 -17.82 8.11
N ILE A 448 23.70 -18.53 8.87
CA ILE A 448 25.10 -18.15 9.12
C ILE A 448 25.94 -18.60 7.93
N LYS A 449 26.45 -17.63 7.16
CA LYS A 449 27.33 -17.89 6.01
C LYS A 449 28.77 -18.08 6.47
N GLU A 450 29.27 -17.14 7.27
CA GLU A 450 30.65 -17.10 7.74
C GLU A 450 30.69 -16.51 9.15
N ALA A 451 31.63 -16.96 9.97
CA ALA A 451 31.87 -16.37 11.28
C ALA A 451 33.32 -16.53 11.73
N VAL A 452 33.84 -15.53 12.41
CA VAL A 452 35.11 -15.54 13.15
C VAL A 452 34.76 -15.46 14.63
N PRO A 453 35.20 -16.43 15.46
CA PRO A 453 36.22 -17.46 15.22
C PRO A 453 35.78 -18.66 14.35
N SER A 454 34.52 -19.09 14.41
CA SER A 454 34.02 -20.22 13.61
C SER A 454 32.50 -20.22 13.50
N VAL A 455 31.96 -20.83 12.44
CA VAL A 455 30.50 -21.02 12.25
C VAL A 455 29.91 -21.91 13.37
N ALA A 456 30.67 -22.89 13.85
CA ALA A 456 30.23 -23.76 14.94
C ALA A 456 30.01 -22.99 16.25
N GLU A 457 30.95 -22.10 16.60
CA GLU A 457 30.80 -21.21 17.76
C GLU A 457 29.66 -20.22 17.58
N ALA A 458 29.50 -19.64 16.39
CA ALA A 458 28.37 -18.76 16.10
C ALA A 458 27.01 -19.46 16.24
N ARG A 459 26.89 -20.72 15.80
CA ARG A 459 25.68 -21.54 16.01
C ARG A 459 25.46 -21.87 17.49
N ALA A 460 26.52 -22.09 18.27
CA ALA A 460 26.41 -22.31 19.70
C ALA A 460 25.95 -21.04 20.45
N ALA A 461 26.52 -19.88 20.10
CA ALA A 461 26.10 -18.58 20.61
C ALA A 461 24.64 -18.28 20.26
N ALA A 462 24.23 -18.52 19.01
CA ALA A 462 22.83 -18.34 18.59
C ALA A 462 21.86 -19.19 19.41
N ARG A 463 22.18 -20.48 19.65
CA ARG A 463 21.37 -21.36 20.52
C ARG A 463 21.30 -20.84 21.95
N LYS A 464 22.42 -20.38 22.52
CA LYS A 464 22.46 -19.80 23.87
C LYS A 464 21.58 -18.56 23.98
N LEU A 465 21.54 -17.74 22.93
CA LEU A 465 20.78 -16.50 22.84
C LEU A 465 19.32 -16.69 22.39
N ASN A 466 18.89 -17.93 22.17
CA ASN A 466 17.58 -18.29 21.62
C ASN A 466 17.27 -17.62 20.25
N ILE A 467 18.27 -17.59 19.38
CA ILE A 467 18.17 -17.03 18.03
C ILE A 467 17.98 -18.17 17.01
N ASP A 468 16.90 -18.11 16.23
CA ASP A 468 16.58 -19.10 15.20
C ASP A 468 17.55 -19.02 14.01
N VAL A 469 18.38 -20.06 13.89
CA VAL A 469 19.25 -20.30 12.74
C VAL A 469 18.63 -21.38 11.88
N VAL A 470 18.35 -21.05 10.62
CA VAL A 470 17.92 -22.00 9.60
C VAL A 470 19.09 -22.39 8.71
N ASP A 471 18.98 -23.52 8.01
CA ASP A 471 20.02 -24.02 7.11
C ASP A 471 19.86 -23.51 5.67
#